data_AF-A0A0Q6S130-F1
#
_entry.id   AF-A0A0Q6S130-F1
#
_cell.length_a   1.000
_cell.length_b   1.000
_cell.length_c   1.000
_cell.angle_alpha   90.00
_cell.angle_beta   90.00
_cell.angle_gamma   90.00
#
_symmetry.space_group_name_H-M   'P 1'
#
loop_
_entity.id
_entity.type
_entity.pdbx_description
1 polymer ?
#
loop_
_entity_poly.entity_id
_entity_poly.type
_entity_poly.pdbx_seq_one_letter_code
_entity_poly.pdbx_strand_id
1 'polypeptide(L)' 'MSTYVVGFNGERLDRIAKKTLQTELQGAVEAILGANPDLGDIAASGFVPGGAVIVIPTTFAPPAKASQVLAWE' A
#
# COMPACT_ATOMS: atom_id res chain seq x y z
N MET A 1 -0.79 13.29 -5.24
CA MET A 1 -0.12 11.99 -5.49
C MET A 1 1.30 12.12 -5.00
N SER A 2 1.80 11.14 -4.26
CA SER A 2 3.18 11.09 -3.77
C SER A 2 3.89 9.88 -4.35
N THR A 3 5.22 9.94 -4.49
CA THR A 3 6.02 8.82 -5.03
C THR A 3 6.74 8.10 -3.90
N TYR A 4 6.71 6.77 -3.92
CA TYR A 4 7.44 5.90 -2.99
C TYR A 4 8.48 5.09 -3.78
N VAL A 5 9.73 5.10 -3.33
CA VAL A 5 10.79 4.29 -3.92
C VAL A 5 10.95 3.02 -3.10
N VAL A 6 10.81 1.87 -3.75
CA VAL A 6 11.01 0.57 -3.09
C VAL A 6 12.48 0.39 -2.79
N GLY A 7 12.81 0.03 -1.55
CA GLY A 7 14.19 -0.24 -1.13
C GLY A 7 14.82 -1.35 -1.99
N PHE A 8 16.14 -1.34 -2.15
CA PHE A 8 16.88 -2.23 -3.06
C PHE A 8 16.65 -3.73 -2.86
N ASN A 9 16.20 -4.16 -1.67
CA ASN A 9 15.86 -5.57 -1.40
C ASN A 9 14.50 -5.99 -1.97
N GLY A 10 13.74 -5.08 -2.56
CA GLY A 10 12.33 -5.28 -2.89
C GLY A 10 11.44 -5.27 -1.65
N GLU A 11 10.14 -5.09 -1.86
CA GLU A 11 9.17 -5.05 -0.78
C GLU A 11 7.83 -5.62 -1.22
N ARG A 12 7.12 -6.29 -0.31
CA ARG A 12 5.76 -6.75 -0.59
C ARG A 12 4.79 -5.57 -0.64
N LEU A 13 3.84 -5.66 -1.56
CA LEU A 13 2.89 -4.62 -1.86
C LEU A 13 1.98 -4.29 -0.66
N ASP A 14 1.65 -5.29 0.15
CA ASP A 14 0.93 -5.10 1.42
C ASP A 14 1.73 -4.25 2.40
N ARG A 15 3.02 -4.54 2.61
CA ARG A 15 3.88 -3.73 3.49
C ARG A 15 4.02 -2.29 3.01
N ILE A 16 4.11 -2.09 1.69
CA ILE A 16 4.13 -0.75 1.09
C ILE A 16 2.81 -0.03 1.39
N ALA A 17 1.67 -0.70 1.22
CA ALA A 17 0.36 -0.16 1.59
C ALA A 17 0.30 0.19 3.09
N LYS A 18 0.80 -0.67 3.98
CA LYS A 18 0.91 -0.39 5.41
C LYS A 18 1.71 0.88 5.72
N LYS A 19 2.86 1.05 5.07
CA LYS A 19 3.77 2.15 5.34
C LYS A 19 3.27 3.47 4.77
N THR A 20 2.68 3.42 3.58
CA THR A 20 2.30 4.62 2.82
C THR A 20 0.86 5.04 3.06
N LEU A 21 -0.07 4.08 3.07
CA LEU A 21 -1.50 4.29 3.27
C LEU A 21 -1.97 3.96 4.70
N GLN A 22 -1.05 3.60 5.59
CA GLN A 22 -1.31 3.26 7.00
C GLN A 22 -2.21 2.02 7.21
N THR A 23 -2.54 1.28 6.14
CA THR A 23 -3.34 0.07 6.18
C THR A 23 -2.97 -0.90 5.05
N GLU A 24 -3.04 -2.19 5.33
CA GLU A 24 -2.86 -3.30 4.38
C GLU A 24 -4.19 -3.84 3.88
N LEU A 25 -5.30 -3.38 4.47
CA LEU A 25 -6.65 -3.88 4.27
C LEU A 25 -7.47 -2.88 3.45
N GLN A 26 -8.71 -3.29 3.10
CA GLN A 26 -9.75 -2.39 2.56
C GLN A 26 -9.40 -1.75 1.22
N GLY A 27 -8.83 -2.52 0.30
CA GLY A 27 -8.60 -2.01 -1.06
C GLY A 27 -7.33 -1.17 -1.19
N ALA A 28 -6.47 -1.07 -0.16
CA ALA A 28 -5.26 -0.25 -0.19
C ALA A 28 -4.26 -0.74 -1.24
N VAL A 29 -4.14 -2.06 -1.39
CA VAL A 29 -3.32 -2.69 -2.43
C VAL A 29 -3.91 -2.41 -3.82
N GLU A 30 -5.22 -2.55 -3.96
CA GLU A 30 -5.99 -2.30 -5.17
C GLU A 30 -5.95 -0.82 -5.58
N ALA A 31 -5.95 0.10 -4.60
CA ALA A 31 -5.77 1.53 -4.84
C ALA A 31 -4.37 1.84 -5.38
N ILE A 32 -3.33 1.19 -4.84
CA ILE A 32 -1.97 1.31 -5.35
C ILE A 32 -1.88 0.72 -6.77
N LEU A 33 -2.46 -0.46 -7.02
CA LEU A 33 -2.48 -1.06 -8.35
C LEU A 33 -3.28 -0.22 -9.35
N GLY A 34 -4.40 0.37 -8.94
CA GLY A 34 -5.18 1.28 -9.77
C GLY A 34 -4.44 2.56 -10.14
N ALA A 35 -3.57 3.04 -9.24
CA ALA A 35 -2.69 4.18 -9.51
C ALA A 35 -1.44 3.81 -10.34
N ASN A 36 -1.13 2.52 -10.47
CA ASN A 36 0.05 2.00 -11.16
C ASN A 36 -0.29 0.74 -11.97
N PRO A 37 -0.89 0.87 -13.16
CA PRO A 37 -1.28 -0.28 -13.96
C PRO A 37 -0.08 -1.18 -14.32
N ASP A 38 1.08 -0.60 -14.58
CA ASP A 38 2.31 -1.33 -14.95
C ASP A 38 2.88 -2.18 -13.79
N LEU A 39 2.46 -1.90 -12.55
CA LEU A 39 2.91 -2.64 -11.37
C LEU A 39 2.32 -4.04 -11.33
N GLY A 40 1.18 -4.30 -11.99
CA GLY A 40 0.59 -5.63 -12.09
C GLY A 40 1.51 -6.64 -12.78
N ASP A 41 2.23 -6.20 -13.81
CA ASP A 41 3.17 -7.06 -14.56
C ASP A 41 4.51 -7.22 -13.84
N ILE A 42 4.91 -6.21 -13.06
CA ILE A 42 6.20 -6.17 -12.37
C ILE A 42 6.12 -6.85 -10.98
N ALA A 43 4.97 -6.78 -10.32
CA ALA A 43 4.76 -7.33 -8.99
C ALA A 43 4.46 -8.84 -9.03
N ALA A 44 5.48 -9.66 -9.23
CA ALA A 44 5.34 -11.11 -9.16
C ALA A 44 4.85 -11.54 -7.75
N SER A 45 3.68 -12.18 -7.68
CA SER A 45 3.09 -12.66 -6.41
C SER A 45 2.94 -11.57 -5.33
N GLY A 46 2.74 -10.31 -5.73
CA GLY A 46 2.63 -9.17 -4.82
C GLY A 46 3.96 -8.70 -4.22
N PHE A 47 5.09 -9.08 -4.82
CA PHE A 47 6.42 -8.59 -4.46
C PHE A 47 6.92 -7.59 -5.49
N VAL A 48 7.23 -6.36 -5.05
CA VAL A 48 7.75 -5.31 -5.92
C VAL A 48 9.29 -5.32 -5.87
N PRO A 49 9.98 -5.35 -7.02
CA PRO A 49 11.44 -5.33 -7.04
C PRO A 49 12.01 -4.02 -6.49
N GLY A 50 13.22 -4.10 -5.94
CA GLY A 50 13.91 -2.95 -5.40
C GLY A 50 14.28 -1.93 -6.47
N GLY A 51 14.20 -0.65 -6.12
CA GLY A 51 14.42 0.46 -7.06
C GLY A 51 13.19 0.82 -7.90
N ALA A 52 12.08 0.08 -7.77
CA ALA A 52 10.82 0.47 -8.40
C ALA A 52 10.27 1.76 -7.79
N VAL A 53 9.73 2.64 -8.64
CA VAL A 53 9.05 3.86 -8.23
C VAL A 53 7.55 3.62 -8.33
N ILE A 54 6.85 3.79 -7.21
CA ILE A 54 5.41 3.55 -7.08
C ILE A 54 4.71 4.88 -6.81
N VAL A 55 3.60 5.13 -7.51
CA VAL A 55 2.71 6.26 -7.24
C VAL A 55 1.74 5.88 -6.13
N ILE A 56 1.73 6.63 -5.05
CA ILE A 56 0.79 6.47 -3.94
C ILE A 56 -0.38 7.44 -4.14
N PRO A 57 -1.62 6.93 -4.24
CA PRO A 57 -2.80 7.78 -4.37
C PRO A 57 -3.05 8.53 -3.06
N THR A 58 -2.93 9.85 -3.09
CA THR A 58 -3.18 10.73 -1.92
C THR A 58 -4.67 10.85 -1.56
N THR A 59 -5.56 10.37 -2.44
CA THR A 59 -7.01 10.38 -2.24
C THR A 59 -7.51 9.14 -1.51
N PHE A 60 -6.64 8.17 -1.21
CA PHE A 60 -7.03 7.02 -0.42
C PHE A 60 -7.25 7.44 1.03
N ALA A 61 -8.52 7.49 1.44
CA ALA A 61 -8.92 7.67 2.82
C ALA A 61 -9.29 6.30 3.39
N PRO A 62 -8.46 5.70 4.27
CA PRO A 62 -8.89 4.49 4.97
C PRO A 62 -10.17 4.82 5.75
N PRO A 63 -11.21 3.96 5.73
CA PRO A 63 -12.38 4.15 6.58
C PRO A 63 -11.90 4.25 8.03
N ALA A 64 -12.47 5.21 8.76
CA ALA A 64 -12.03 5.56 10.12
C ALA A 64 -11.80 4.29 10.93
N LYS A 65 -10.59 4.15 11.49
CA LYS A 65 -10.26 3.07 12.42
C LYS A 65 -11.40 3.02 13.44
N ALA A 66 -12.14 1.92 13.47
CA ALA A 66 -13.08 1.71 14.56
C ALA A 66 -12.25 1.76 15.83
N SER A 67 -12.40 2.83 16.61
CA SER A 67 -11.93 2.87 17.99
C SER A 67 -12.71 1.78 18.72
N GLN A 68 -12.21 0.55 18.68
CA GLN A 68 -12.65 -0.48 19.60
C GLN A 68 -12.19 -0.02 20.98
N VAL A 69 -13.07 0.71 21.66
CA VAL A 69 -13.05 0.84 23.10
C VAL A 69 -13.32 -0.57 23.61
N LEU A 70 -12.30 -1.24 24.14
CA LEU A 70 -12.48 -2.48 24.88
C LEU A 70 -13.43 -2.16 26.05
N ALA A 71 -14.55 -2.86 26.12
CA ALA A 71 -15.65 -2.55 27.04
C ALA A 71 -15.45 -3.11 28.47
N TRP A 72 -14.21 -3.37 28.89
CA TRP A 72 -13.92 -3.87 30.23
C TRP A 72 -12.77 -3.10 30.87
N GLU A 73 -13.11 -2.50 32.01
CA GLU A 73 -12.24 -2.01 33.09
C GLU A 73 -11.48 -3.15 33.78
#